data_AF-A0A1J5PIM7-F1
#
_entry.id   AF-A0A1J5PIM7-F1
#
_cell.length_a   1.000
_cell.length_b   1.000
_cell.length_c   1.000
_cell.angle_alpha   90.00
_cell.angle_beta   90.00
_cell.angle_gamma   90.00
#
_symmetry.space_group_name_H-M   'P 1'
#
loop_
_entity.id
_entity.type
_entity.pdbx_description
1 polymer ?
#
loop_
_entity_poly.entity_id
_entity_poly.type
_entity_poly.pdbx_seq_one_letter_code
_entity_poly.pdbx_strand_id
1 'polypeptide(L)' 'MRGFVAEELDQVTCPLGVPGIVGKAPEVIAVAMAAQLLQVID' A
#
# COMPACT_ATOMS: atom_id res chain seq x y z
N MET A 1 -21.02 2.74 -16.00
CA MET A 1 -19.92 2.61 -15.03
C MET A 1 -19.79 1.15 -14.66
N ARG A 2 -18.57 0.60 -14.62
CA ARG A 2 -18.32 -0.79 -14.20
C ARG A 2 -17.71 -0.75 -12.80
N GLY A 3 -18.30 -1.45 -11.83
CA GLY A 3 -17.76 -1.60 -10.48
C GLY A 3 -16.89 -2.86 -10.38
N PHE A 4 -16.21 -3.01 -9.24
CA PHE A 4 -15.44 -4.21 -8.91
C PHE A 4 -16.32 -5.23 -8.17
N VAL A 5 -16.09 -6.52 -8.43
CA VAL A 5 -16.70 -7.60 -7.66
C VAL A 5 -15.97 -7.79 -6.33
N ALA A 6 -16.58 -8.52 -5.39
CA ALA A 6 -16.02 -8.71 -4.05
C ALA A 6 -14.62 -9.35 -4.10
N GLU A 7 -14.42 -10.35 -4.96
CA GLU A 7 -13.14 -11.03 -5.10
C GLU A 7 -12.02 -10.11 -5.64
N GLU A 8 -12.37 -9.08 -6.42
CA GLU A 8 -11.41 -8.09 -6.92
C GLU A 8 -11.01 -7.10 -5.81
N LEU A 9 -11.94 -6.76 -4.91
CA LEU A 9 -11.70 -5.85 -3.80
C LEU A 9 -10.85 -6.49 -2.70
N ASP A 10 -10.94 -7.81 -2.49
CA ASP A 10 -10.15 -8.53 -1.50
C ASP A 10 -8.63 -8.46 -1.77
N GLN A 11 -8.22 -8.17 -3.01
CA GLN A 11 -6.81 -7.95 -3.35
C GLN A 11 -6.32 -6.52 -3.06
N VAL A 12 -7.23 -5.60 -2.74
CA VAL A 12 -6.89 -4.20 -2.49
C VAL A 12 -6.53 -4.01 -1.02
N THR A 13 -5.28 -3.67 -0.74
CA THR A 13 -4.85 -3.31 0.61
C THR A 13 -4.89 -1.80 0.80
N CYS A 14 -5.60 -1.36 1.85
CA CYS A 14 -5.64 0.02 2.28
C CYS A 14 -5.83 0.07 3.80
N PRO A 15 -5.08 0.92 4.53
CA PRO A 15 -4.11 1.92 4.07
C PRO A 15 -2.77 1.32 3.59
N LEU A 16 -2.09 2.03 2.69
CA LEU A 16 -0.73 1.72 2.23
C LEU A 16 0.32 2.48 3.06
N GLY A 17 1.47 1.83 3.30
CA GLY A 17 2.61 2.38 4.04
C GLY A 17 2.81 1.77 5.44
N VAL A 18 3.91 2.15 6.10
CA VAL A 18 4.33 1.61 7.40
C VAL A 18 4.23 2.69 8.47
N PRO A 19 3.65 2.41 9.66
CA PRO A 19 3.65 3.34 10.78
C PRO A 19 5.07 3.82 11.12
N GLY A 20 5.22 5.14 11.30
CA GLY A 20 6.53 5.77 11.54
C GLY A 20 7.18 6.38 10.30
N ILE A 21 6.71 6.05 9.08
CA ILE A 21 7.09 6.74 7.85
C ILE A 21 5.93 7.67 7.46
N VAL A 22 6.10 8.98 7.72
CA VAL A 22 5.04 9.98 7.53
C VAL A 22 5.46 11.04 6.52
N GLY A 23 4.53 11.40 5.64
CA GLY A 23 4.73 12.44 4.64
C GLY A 23 4.06 12.07 3.32
N LYS A 24 3.92 13.08 2.45
CA LYS A 24 3.28 12.93 1.13
C LYS A 24 4.23 13.23 -0.03
N ALA A 25 5.50 13.49 0.26
CA ALA A 25 6.49 13.66 -0.79
C ALA A 25 6.72 12.31 -1.52
N PRO A 26 6.99 12.32 -2.83
CA PRO A 26 7.20 11.10 -3.62
C PRO A 26 8.23 10.15 -3.00
N GLU A 27 9.31 10.69 -2.46
CA GLU A 27 10.42 9.94 -1.86
C GLU A 27 9.97 9.22 -0.58
N VAL A 28 9.15 9.89 0.24
CA VAL A 28 8.59 9.30 1.47
C VAL A 28 7.63 8.16 1.13
N ILE A 29 6.78 8.33 0.11
CA ILE A 29 5.85 7.30 -0.35
C ILE A 29 6.62 6.09 -0.88
N ALA A 30 7.67 6.31 -1.69
CA ALA A 30 8.49 5.24 -2.23
C ALA A 30 9.14 4.39 -1.12
N VAL A 31 9.71 5.03 -0.10
CA VAL A 31 10.32 4.33 1.04
C VAL A 31 9.26 3.59 1.86
N ALA A 32 8.11 4.20 2.13
CA ALA A 32 7.01 3.55 2.86
C ALA A 32 6.50 2.30 2.14
N MET A 33 6.36 2.34 0.81
CA MET A 33 5.91 1.21 0.00
C MET A 33 6.98 0.11 -0.09
N ALA A 34 8.25 0.47 -0.28
CA ALA A 34 9.34 -0.49 -0.29
C ALA A 34 9.42 -1.26 1.05
N ALA A 35 9.27 -0.55 2.18
CA ALA A 35 9.24 -1.16 3.50
C ALA A 35 8.03 -2.11 3.68
N GLN A 36 6.83 -1.71 3.22
CA GLN A 36 5.64 -2.57 3.28
C GLN A 36 5.79 -3.82 2.40
N LEU A 37 6.36 -3.70 1.20
CA LEU A 37 6.63 -4.83 0.32
C LEU A 37 7.65 -5.80 0.92
N LEU A 38 8.65 -5.31 1.64
CA LEU A 38 9.63 -6.18 2.31
C LEU A 38 8.98 -7.05 3.39
N GLN A 39 8.03 -6.51 4.16
CA GLN A 39 7.31 -7.24 5.22
C GLN A 39 6.47 -8.43 4.74
N VAL A 40 6.15 -8.49 3.44
CA VAL A 40 5.39 -9.62 2.85
C VAL A 40 6.28 -10.60 2.08
N ILE A 41 7.56 -10.25 1.88
CA ILE A 41 8.54 -11.08 1.17
C ILE A 41 9.41 -11.88 2.16
N ASP A 42 9.67 -11.32 3.35
CA ASP A 42 10.31 -12.02 4.49
C ASP A 42 9.34 -12.99 5.20
#